data_AF-A0AAE3FLC4-F1
#
_entry.id   AF-A0AAE3FLC4-F1
#
_cell.length_a   1.000
_cell.length_b   1.000
_cell.length_c   1.000
_cell.angle_alpha   90.00
_cell.angle_beta   90.00
_cell.angle_gamma   90.00
#
_symmetry.space_group_name_H-M   'P 1'
#
loop_
_entity.id
_entity.type
_entity.pdbx_description
1 polymer ?
#
loop_
_entity_poly.entity_id
_entity_poly.type
_entity_poly.pdbx_seq_one_letter_code
_entity_poly.pdbx_strand_id
1 'polypeptide(L)'
;MKAVHNLSKEAREEIISILLANRNKKVLAEELGVSPAAITKFASGRTHPSDETLLRALEIADEEERRKILHVIVNDLITSLMEVIEDNPKVAEEKIDDLKRVVNEIEKKHLTSLGFV
;
A
#
# COMPACT_ATOMS: atom_id res chain seq x y z
N MET A 1 8.89 2.07 5.74
CA MET A 1 7.85 3.07 5.44
C MET A 1 6.73 2.94 6.48
N LYS A 2 6.37 4.01 7.23
CA LYS A 2 5.34 3.90 8.29
C LYS A 2 3.98 3.43 7.77
N ALA A 3 3.63 3.82 6.55
CA ALA A 3 2.39 3.41 5.87
C ALA A 3 2.18 1.88 5.86
N VAL A 4 3.24 1.11 5.61
CA VAL A 4 3.18 -0.35 5.51
C VAL A 4 2.67 -1.00 6.80
N HIS A 5 3.02 -0.43 7.95
CA HIS A 5 2.59 -0.93 9.26
C HIS A 5 1.08 -0.89 9.43
N ASN A 6 0.46 0.18 8.92
CA ASN A 6 -0.96 0.46 9.10
C ASN A 6 -1.85 -0.24 8.06
N LEU A 7 -1.28 -1.05 7.17
CA LEU A 7 -2.06 -1.73 6.15
C LEU A 7 -2.90 -2.85 6.74
N SER A 8 -4.14 -2.94 6.25
CA SER A 8 -5.04 -4.05 6.49
C SER A 8 -4.45 -5.38 6.04
N LYS A 9 -5.02 -6.47 6.55
CA LYS A 9 -4.60 -7.83 6.22
C LYS A 9 -4.85 -8.15 4.75
N GLU A 10 -5.95 -7.60 4.23
CA GLU A 10 -6.45 -7.72 2.88
C GLU A 10 -5.52 -6.99 1.91
N ALA A 11 -5.14 -5.74 2.21
CA ALA A 11 -4.18 -4.99 1.41
C ALA A 11 -2.82 -5.70 1.34
N ARG A 12 -2.34 -6.26 2.47
CA ARG A 12 -1.09 -7.04 2.51
C ARG A 12 -1.16 -8.28 1.62
N GLU A 13 -2.30 -8.97 1.56
CA GLU A 13 -2.52 -10.13 0.69
C GLU A 13 -2.59 -9.74 -0.79
N GLU A 14 -3.25 -8.63 -1.10
CA GLU A 14 -3.35 -8.11 -2.47
C GLU A 14 -1.97 -7.75 -3.04
N ILE A 15 -1.08 -7.17 -2.22
CA ILE A 15 0.30 -6.87 -2.63
C ILE A 15 1.05 -8.15 -3.06
N ILE A 16 0.89 -9.25 -2.33
CA ILE A 16 1.49 -10.53 -2.72
C ILE A 16 0.85 -11.07 -4.00
N SER A 17 -0.46 -10.90 -4.14
CA SER A 17 -1.20 -11.34 -5.33
C SER A 17 -0.75 -10.61 -6.60
N ILE A 18 -0.43 -9.32 -6.51
CA ILE A 18 0.16 -8.55 -7.62
C ILE A 18 1.47 -9.19 -8.08
N LEU A 19 2.37 -9.53 -7.15
CA LEU A 19 3.67 -10.12 -7.50
C LEU A 19 3.54 -11.55 -8.03
N LEU A 20 2.58 -12.32 -7.53
CA LEU A 20 2.26 -13.68 -8.01
C LEU A 20 1.64 -13.70 -9.41
N ALA A 21 1.16 -12.57 -9.93
CA ALA A 21 0.64 -12.51 -11.29
C ALA A 21 1.73 -12.76 -12.35
N ASN A 22 2.97 -12.34 -12.05
CA ASN A 22 4.11 -12.46 -12.96
C ASN A 22 5.12 -13.53 -12.54
N ARG A 23 5.00 -14.07 -11.32
CA ARG A 23 5.98 -15.00 -10.73
C ARG A 23 5.29 -16.21 -10.13
N ASN A 24 5.92 -17.38 -10.23
CA ASN A 24 5.44 -18.54 -9.49
C ASN A 24 5.81 -18.45 -8.00
N LYS A 25 5.11 -19.23 -7.16
CA LYS A 25 5.26 -19.20 -5.69
C LYS A 25 6.69 -19.48 -5.20
N LYS A 26 7.46 -20.30 -5.92
CA LYS A 26 8.82 -20.67 -5.53
C LYS A 26 9.78 -19.49 -5.76
N VAL A 27 9.71 -18.88 -6.94
CA VAL A 27 10.51 -17.71 -7.30
C VAL A 27 10.22 -16.55 -6.36
N LEU A 28 8.94 -16.24 -6.15
CA LEU A 28 8.56 -15.16 -5.24
C LEU A 28 9.02 -15.41 -3.79
N ALA A 29 8.97 -16.66 -3.33
CA ALA A 29 9.45 -17.00 -1.99
C ALA A 29 10.95 -16.71 -1.83
N GLU A 30 11.74 -17.05 -2.85
CA GLU A 30 13.19 -16.81 -2.88
C GLU A 30 13.50 -15.31 -2.86
N GLU A 31 12.87 -14.53 -3.75
CA GLU A 31 13.07 -13.08 -3.83
C GLU A 31 12.62 -12.35 -2.56
N LEU A 32 11.50 -12.77 -1.95
CA LEU A 32 11.04 -12.21 -0.68
C LEU A 32 11.82 -12.75 0.53
N GLY A 33 12.71 -13.74 0.35
CA GLY A 33 13.46 -14.38 1.43
C GLY A 33 12.55 -15.02 2.49
N VAL A 34 11.51 -15.73 2.05
CA VAL A 34 10.56 -16.49 2.87
C VAL A 34 10.41 -17.93 2.37
N SER A 35 9.72 -18.79 3.11
CA SER A 35 9.47 -20.16 2.63
C SER A 35 8.35 -20.20 1.57
N PRO A 36 8.37 -21.15 0.61
CA PRO A 36 7.25 -21.37 -0.31
C PRO A 36 5.91 -21.66 0.40
N ALA A 37 5.98 -22.26 1.59
CA ALA A 37 4.84 -22.48 2.45
C ALA A 37 4.24 -21.17 2.97
N ALA A 38 5.07 -20.16 3.29
CA ALA A 38 4.61 -18.83 3.69
C ALA A 38 3.82 -18.15 2.56
N ILE A 39 4.34 -18.18 1.32
CA ILE A 39 3.63 -17.65 0.14
C ILE A 39 2.26 -18.33 -0.04
N THR A 40 2.19 -19.64 0.17
CA THR A 40 0.92 -20.37 0.09
C THR A 40 -0.06 -19.96 1.19
N LYS A 41 0.43 -19.66 2.39
CA LYS A 41 -0.42 -19.16 3.49
C LYS A 41 -0.88 -17.71 3.24
N PHE A 42 -0.01 -16.85 2.70
CA PHE A 42 -0.37 -15.48 2.30
C PHE A 42 -1.47 -15.50 1.24
N ALA A 43 -1.28 -16.24 0.14
CA ALA A 43 -2.25 -16.33 -0.95
C ALA A 43 -3.55 -17.09 -0.63
N SER A 44 -3.73 -17.53 0.62
CA SER A 44 -4.97 -18.17 1.08
C SER A 44 -5.57 -17.46 2.29
N GLY A 45 -5.11 -16.24 2.59
CA GLY A 45 -5.52 -15.46 3.77
C GLY A 45 -5.25 -16.10 5.13
N ARG A 46 -4.49 -17.22 5.20
CA ARG A 46 -4.24 -17.94 6.46
C ARG A 46 -3.26 -17.21 7.38
N THR A 47 -2.42 -16.36 6.81
CA THR A 47 -1.51 -15.46 7.52
C THR A 47 -1.20 -14.29 6.59
N HIS A 48 -0.66 -13.20 7.13
CA HIS A 48 -0.31 -12.02 6.34
C HIS A 48 1.20 -11.77 6.33
N PRO A 49 1.74 -11.19 5.25
CA PRO A 49 3.11 -10.73 5.19
C PRO A 49 3.46 -9.75 6.30
N SER A 50 4.68 -9.87 6.83
CA SER A 50 5.24 -8.88 7.76
C SER A 50 5.55 -7.56 7.05
N ASP A 51 5.78 -6.50 7.83
CA ASP A 51 6.21 -5.20 7.29
C ASP A 51 7.51 -5.34 6.49
N GLU A 52 8.45 -6.14 6.98
CA GLU A 52 9.71 -6.41 6.30
C GLU A 52 9.49 -7.14 4.97
N THR A 53 8.57 -8.11 4.94
CA THR A 53 8.20 -8.81 3.70
C THR A 53 7.59 -7.87 2.68
N LEU A 54 6.75 -6.91 3.10
CA LEU A 54 6.18 -5.93 2.19
C LEU A 54 7.18 -4.87 1.71
N LEU A 55 8.17 -4.51 2.53
CA LEU A 55 9.24 -3.64 2.08
C LEU A 55 10.09 -4.33 1.01
N ARG A 56 10.42 -5.61 1.19
CA ARG A 56 11.06 -6.41 0.14
C ARG A 56 10.19 -6.53 -1.11
N ALA A 57 8.88 -6.71 -0.95
CA ALA A 57 7.94 -6.73 -2.07
C ALA A 57 8.02 -5.44 -2.92
N LEU A 58 8.15 -4.27 -2.29
CA LEU A 58 8.35 -2.99 -2.98
C LEU A 58 9.73 -2.87 -3.65
N GLU A 59 10.75 -3.52 -3.12
CA GLU A 59 12.13 -3.51 -3.65
C GLU A 59 12.29 -4.39 -4.88
N ILE A 60 11.65 -5.56 -4.90
CA ILE A 60 11.74 -6.51 -6.02
C ILE A 60 10.72 -6.24 -7.13
N ALA A 61 9.74 -5.37 -6.88
CA ALA A 61 8.70 -5.04 -7.83
C ALA A 61 9.27 -4.25 -9.01
N ASP A 62 8.84 -4.61 -10.23
CA ASP A 62 9.08 -3.76 -11.40
C ASP A 62 8.25 -2.46 -11.35
N GLU A 63 8.43 -1.58 -12.33
CA GLU A 63 7.75 -0.27 -12.34
C GLU A 63 6.20 -0.40 -12.32
N GLU A 64 5.65 -1.36 -13.06
CA GLU A 64 4.21 -1.54 -13.15
C GLU A 64 3.64 -2.16 -11.86
N GLU A 65 4.29 -3.21 -11.36
CA GLU A 65 3.98 -3.86 -10.09
C GLU A 65 4.05 -2.86 -8.94
N ARG A 66 5.13 -2.07 -8.87
CA ARG A 66 5.32 -1.06 -7.84
C ARG A 66 4.23 0.00 -7.88
N ARG A 67 3.81 0.43 -9.08
CA ARG A 67 2.68 1.35 -9.24
C ARG A 67 1.37 0.74 -8.73
N LYS A 68 1.10 -0.54 -9.01
CA LYS A 68 -0.09 -1.25 -8.50
C LYS A 68 -0.05 -1.38 -6.98
N ILE A 69 1.10 -1.79 -6.42
CA ILE A 69 1.30 -1.91 -4.96
C ILE A 69 1.08 -0.56 -4.27
N LEU A 70 1.63 0.53 -4.81
CA LEU A 70 1.42 1.86 -4.24
C LEU A 70 -0.06 2.29 -4.29
N HIS A 71 -0.81 1.89 -5.32
CA HIS A 71 -2.26 2.11 -5.37
C HIS A 71 -2.98 1.38 -4.23
N VAL A 72 -2.66 0.10 -4.01
CA VAL A 72 -3.24 -0.68 -2.90
C VAL A 72 -2.96 0.01 -1.56
N ILE A 73 -1.72 0.44 -1.34
CA ILE A 73 -1.30 1.13 -0.12
C ILE A 73 -2.10 2.42 0.09
N VAL A 74 -2.20 3.27 -0.94
CA VAL A 74 -2.88 4.56 -0.83
C VAL A 74 -4.38 4.37 -0.62
N ASN A 75 -5.01 3.44 -1.35
CA ASN A 75 -6.44 3.18 -1.22
C ASN A 75 -6.79 2.68 0.20
N ASP A 76 -6.04 1.71 0.73
CA ASP A 76 -6.28 1.16 2.07
C ASP A 76 -6.17 2.23 3.17
N LEU A 77 -5.18 3.12 3.04
CA LEU A 77 -5.00 4.23 3.97
C LEU A 77 -6.10 5.29 3.85
N ILE A 78 -6.55 5.61 2.63
CA ILE A 78 -7.66 6.55 2.42
C ILE A 78 -8.94 5.97 3.01
N THR A 79 -9.25 4.71 2.75
CA THR A 79 -10.43 4.04 3.31
C THR A 79 -10.38 4.05 4.84
N SER A 80 -9.24 3.66 5.42
CA SER A 80 -9.06 3.68 6.88
C SER A 80 -9.21 5.09 7.46
N LEU A 81 -8.67 6.11 6.78
CA LEU A 81 -8.81 7.50 7.21
C LEU A 81 -10.27 7.97 7.11
N MET A 82 -10.99 7.61 6.05
CA MET A 82 -12.40 7.93 5.85
C MET A 82 -13.26 7.36 6.98
N GLU A 83 -13.08 6.09 7.33
CA GLU A 83 -13.78 5.46 8.46
C GLU A 83 -13.57 6.24 9.76
N VAL A 84 -12.31 6.61 10.06
CA VAL A 84 -11.98 7.38 11.28
C VAL A 84 -12.67 8.75 11.29
N ILE A 85 -12.66 9.49 10.17
CA ILE A 85 -13.24 10.85 10.14
C ILE A 85 -14.78 10.83 10.09
N GLU A 86 -15.39 9.83 9.45
CA GLU A 86 -16.84 9.65 9.39
C GLU A 86 -17.40 9.33 10.78
N ASP A 87 -16.73 8.46 11.53
CA ASP A 87 -17.10 8.12 12.90
C ASP A 87 -16.80 9.26 13.91
N ASN A 88 -15.95 10.22 13.53
CA ASN A 88 -15.45 11.28 14.43
C ASN A 88 -15.50 12.68 13.78
N PRO A 89 -16.70 13.23 13.48
CA PRO A 89 -16.84 14.46 12.69
C PRO A 89 -16.16 15.69 13.31
N LYS A 90 -16.09 15.80 14.64
CA LYS A 90 -15.37 16.90 15.31
C LYS A 90 -13.86 16.85 15.04
N VAL A 91 -13.28 15.66 15.01
CA VAL A 91 -11.85 15.50 14.68
C VAL A 91 -11.61 15.89 13.22
N ALA A 92 -12.55 15.55 12.33
CA ALA A 92 -12.50 15.96 10.93
C ALA A 92 -12.50 17.50 10.78
N GLU A 93 -13.38 18.19 11.53
CA GLU A 93 -13.40 19.66 11.59
C GLU A 93 -12.07 20.23 12.10
N GLU A 94 -11.51 19.67 13.18
CA GLU A 94 -10.23 20.10 13.76
C GLU A 94 -9.02 19.85 12.83
N LYS A 95 -9.12 18.87 11.92
CA LYS A 95 -8.04 18.45 11.02
C LYS A 95 -8.23 18.87 9.56
N ILE A 96 -9.29 19.61 9.24
CA ILE A 96 -9.63 19.94 7.86
C ILE A 96 -8.51 20.71 7.12
N ASP A 97 -7.82 21.61 7.82
CA ASP A 97 -6.74 22.40 7.22
C ASP A 97 -5.49 21.55 6.95
N ASP A 98 -5.21 20.57 7.82
CA ASP A 98 -4.14 19.59 7.59
C ASP A 98 -4.44 18.73 6.35
N LEU A 99 -5.68 18.27 6.20
CA LEU A 99 -6.11 17.47 5.05
C LEU A 99 -6.08 18.28 3.74
N LYS A 100 -6.56 19.54 3.76
CA LYS A 100 -6.48 20.45 2.61
C LYS A 100 -5.04 20.70 2.18
N ARG A 101 -4.11 20.85 3.14
CA ARG A 101 -2.69 21.01 2.83
C ARG A 101 -2.14 19.81 2.05
N VAL A 102 -2.49 18.58 2.43
CA VAL A 102 -2.07 17.37 1.70
C VAL A 102 -2.58 17.41 0.25
N VAL A 103 -3.86 17.75 0.04
CA VAL A 103 -4.46 17.86 -1.31
C VAL A 103 -3.75 18.94 -2.14
N ASN A 104 -3.57 20.14 -1.58
CA ASN A 104 -2.93 21.25 -2.27
C ASN A 104 -1.47 20.92 -2.67
N GLU A 105 -0.73 20.18 -1.84
CA GLU A 105 0.62 19.74 -2.17
C GLU A 105 0.66 18.75 -3.34
N ILE A 106 -0.35 17.86 -3.43
CA ILE A 106 -0.50 16.92 -4.55
C ILE A 106 -0.84 17.68 -5.84
N GLU A 107 -1.81 18.59 -5.78
CA GLU A 107 -2.22 19.42 -6.93
C GLU A 107 -1.06 20.27 -7.45
N LYS A 108 -0.30 20.91 -6.56
CA LYS A 108 0.88 21.70 -6.94
C LYS A 108 1.91 20.85 -7.69
N LYS A 109 2.24 19.67 -7.17
CA LYS A 109 3.16 18.74 -7.85
C LYS A 109 2.64 18.32 -9.22
N HIS A 110 1.34 18.09 -9.35
CA HIS A 110 0.72 17.76 -10.62
C HIS A 110 0.82 18.92 -11.62
N LEU A 111 0.49 20.15 -11.21
CA LEU A 111 0.59 21.35 -12.06
C LEU A 111 2.04 21.63 -12.51
N THR A 112 3.02 21.48 -11.61
CA THR A 112 4.45 21.59 -11.96
C THR A 112 4.86 20.50 -12.95
N SER A 113 4.38 19.26 -12.79
CA SER A 113 4.68 18.17 -13.75
C SER A 113 4.13 18.42 -15.16
N LEU A 114 3.10 19.28 -15.27
CA LEU A 114 2.48 19.68 -16.52
C LEU A 114 3.02 21.02 -17.07
N GLY A 115 3.96 21.67 -16.39
CA GLY A 115 4.58 22.92 -16.83
C GLY A 115 3.72 24.18 -16.66
N PHE A 116 2.69 24.13 -15.81
CA PHE A 116 1.79 25.28 -15.58
C PHE A 116 2.27 26.22 -14.46
N VAL A 117 3.33 25.88 -13.72
CA VAL A 117 3.93 26.67 -12.62
C VAL A 117 5.44 26.48 -12.56
#